data_AF-A0A6P8ZX02-F1
#
_entry.id   AF-A0A6P8ZX02-F1
#
_cell.length_a   1.000
_cell.length_b   1.000
_cell.length_c   1.000
_cell.angle_alpha   90.00
_cell.angle_beta   90.00
_cell.angle_gamma   90.00
#
_symmetry.space_group_name_H-M   'P 1'
#
loop_
_entity.id
_entity.type
_entity.pdbx_description
1 polymer ?
#
loop_
_entity_poly.entity_id
_entity_poly.type
_entity_poly.pdbx_seq_one_letter_code
_entity_poly.pdbx_strand_id
1 'polypeptide(L)'
;MHAPGRAAVALLAALVLTLTLVAPSDAKPALAVHMDAIDTCLFTCDACYKAEALLACANTCLQVDGLIMGTAWHQTCPYFRKKPLFKDFF
;
A
#
# COMPACT_ATOMS: atom_id res chain seq x y z
N MET A 1 41.92 -5.28 34.40
CA MET A 1 40.70 -5.50 33.60
C MET A 1 39.53 -5.61 34.57
N HIS A 2 38.81 -4.51 34.83
CA HIS A 2 37.67 -4.49 35.75
C HIS A 2 36.42 -4.94 35.00
N ALA A 3 35.92 -6.14 35.30
CA ALA A 3 34.64 -6.61 34.76
C ALA A 3 33.51 -5.72 35.31
N PRO A 4 32.60 -5.20 34.46
CA PRO A 4 31.47 -4.43 34.95
C PRO A 4 30.61 -5.33 35.85
N GLY A 5 30.38 -4.89 37.09
CA GLY A 5 29.64 -5.63 38.09
C GLY A 5 28.22 -5.92 37.62
N ARG A 6 27.72 -7.13 37.93
CA ARG A 6 26.37 -7.63 37.60
C ARG A 6 25.24 -6.60 37.81
N ALA A 7 25.40 -5.69 38.77
CA ALA A 7 24.49 -4.58 39.04
C ALA A 7 24.38 -3.57 37.88
N ALA A 8 25.49 -3.22 37.22
CA ALA A 8 25.50 -2.31 36.08
C ALA A 8 24.78 -2.90 34.87
N VAL A 9 24.92 -4.22 34.65
CA VAL A 9 24.22 -4.93 33.57
C VAL A 9 22.71 -4.98 33.83
N ALA A 10 22.30 -5.20 35.08
CA ALA A 10 20.88 -5.22 35.46
C ALA A 10 20.22 -3.84 35.32
N LEU A 11 20.93 -2.76 35.69
CA LEU A 11 20.45 -1.38 35.53
C LEU A 11 20.28 -1.00 34.06
N LEU A 12 21.23 -1.37 33.19
CA LEU A 12 21.12 -1.13 31.75
C LEU A 12 19.94 -1.90 31.15
N ALA A 13 19.74 -3.15 31.55
CA ALA A 13 18.61 -3.96 31.07
C ALA A 13 17.26 -3.38 31.51
N ALA A 14 17.14 -2.92 32.76
CA ALA A 14 15.93 -2.27 33.26
C ALA A 14 15.65 -0.95 32.52
N LEU A 15 16.68 -0.16 32.26
CA LEU A 15 16.57 1.10 31.53
C LEU A 15 16.08 0.86 30.10
N VAL A 16 16.65 -0.12 29.39
CA VAL A 16 16.21 -0.50 28.04
C VAL A 16 14.76 -0.97 28.03
N LEU A 17 14.33 -1.78 29.01
CA LEU A 17 12.92 -2.19 29.13
C LEU A 17 11.98 -1.01 29.36
N THR A 18 12.38 -0.03 30.16
CA THR A 18 11.54 1.15 30.38
C THR A 18 11.46 2.05 29.14
N LEU A 19 12.54 2.16 28.36
CA LEU A 19 12.54 2.92 27.11
C LEU A 19 11.69 2.27 26.01
N THR A 20 11.59 0.94 25.96
CA THR A 20 10.73 0.26 24.98
C THR A 20 9.24 0.35 25.33
N LEU A 21 8.88 0.42 26.61
CA LEU A 21 7.48 0.57 27.04
C LEU A 21 6.93 2.00 26.87
N VAL A 22 7.81 3.01 26.81
CA VAL A 22 7.44 4.44 26.69
C VAL A 22 7.66 4.95 25.27
N ALA A 23 7.71 4.06 24.27
CA ALA A 23 7.59 4.51 22.88
C ALA A 23 6.11 4.85 22.61
N PRO A 24 5.75 6.13 22.40
CA PRO A 24 4.40 6.45 21.96
C PRO A 24 4.22 5.86 20.56
N SER A 25 3.32 4.90 20.43
CA SER A 25 2.80 4.47 19.13
C SER A 25 1.94 5.59 18.54
N ASP A 26 2.56 6.70 18.15
CA ASP A 26 1.97 7.75 17.31
C ASP A 26 1.85 7.27 15.85
N ALA A 27 1.43 6.02 15.65
CA ALA A 27 0.98 5.56 14.36
C ALA A 27 -0.40 6.20 14.14
N LYS A 28 -0.40 7.40 13.57
CA LYS A 28 -1.61 8.03 13.02
C LYS A 28 -2.30 6.97 12.16
N PRO A 29 -3.55 6.57 12.45
CA PRO A 29 -4.23 5.59 11.62
C PRO A 29 -4.23 6.16 10.20
N ALA A 30 -3.56 5.46 9.29
CA ALA A 30 -3.61 5.80 7.89
C ALA A 30 -5.09 5.76 7.50
N LEU A 31 -5.65 6.93 7.18
CA LEU A 31 -7.02 7.04 6.73
C LEU A 31 -7.13 6.16 5.49
N ALA A 32 -7.85 5.04 5.60
CA ALA A 32 -8.06 4.14 4.47
C ALA A 32 -8.80 4.93 3.38
N VAL A 33 -8.06 5.34 2.34
CA VAL A 33 -8.64 6.07 1.22
C VAL A 33 -9.43 5.06 0.40
N HIS A 34 -10.76 5.17 0.46
CA HIS A 34 -11.63 4.39 -0.41
C HIS A 34 -11.63 5.02 -1.80
N MET A 35 -10.95 4.37 -2.76
CA MET A 35 -10.99 4.73 -4.17
C MET A 35 -12.27 4.17 -4.80
N ASP A 36 -12.96 4.98 -5.61
CA ASP A 36 -14.08 4.50 -6.39
C ASP A 36 -13.63 3.62 -7.58
N ALA A 37 -14.60 3.01 -8.25
CA ALA A 37 -14.34 2.06 -9.33
C ALA A 37 -13.65 2.72 -10.53
N ILE A 38 -14.02 3.96 -10.88
CA ILE A 38 -13.45 4.68 -12.02
C ILE A 38 -12.00 5.02 -11.71
N ASP A 39 -11.73 5.62 -10.55
CA ASP A 39 -10.37 5.97 -10.13
C ASP A 39 -9.47 4.74 -10.11
N THR A 40 -9.95 3.66 -9.51
CA THR A 40 -9.23 2.37 -9.48
C THR A 40 -8.91 1.85 -10.89
N CYS A 41 -9.86 1.97 -11.82
CA CYS A 41 -9.68 1.57 -13.21
C CYS A 41 -8.64 2.45 -13.92
N LEU A 42 -8.72 3.77 -13.76
CA LEU A 42 -7.79 4.74 -14.36
C LEU A 42 -6.35 4.54 -13.87
N PHE A 43 -6.15 4.35 -12.56
CA PHE A 43 -4.83 4.03 -12.02
C PHE A 43 -4.31 2.69 -12.54
N THR A 44 -5.20 1.71 -12.73
CA THR A 44 -4.82 0.43 -13.34
C THR A 44 -4.38 0.60 -14.80
N CYS A 45 -5.06 1.46 -15.56
CA CYS A 45 -4.64 1.81 -16.92
C CYS A 45 -3.25 2.46 -16.92
N ASP A 46 -3.00 3.42 -16.03
CA ASP A 46 -1.68 4.09 -15.95
C ASP A 46 -0.56 3.12 -15.56
N ALA A 47 -0.85 2.16 -14.67
CA ALA A 47 0.14 1.15 -14.27
C ALA A 47 0.59 0.25 -15.45
N CYS A 48 -0.27 0.02 -16.43
CA CYS A 48 -0.05 -0.98 -17.48
C CYS A 48 0.20 -0.41 -18.88
N TYR A 49 -0.35 0.78 -19.18
CA TYR A 49 -0.37 1.34 -20.52
C TYR A 49 0.21 2.75 -20.53
N LYS A 50 0.73 3.17 -21.68
CA LYS A 50 1.28 4.50 -21.94
C LYS A 50 0.80 5.03 -23.29
N ALA A 51 0.95 6.34 -23.50
CA ALA A 51 0.57 7.04 -24.73
C ALA A 51 -0.87 6.71 -25.17
N GLU A 52 -1.09 6.43 -26.46
CA GLU A 52 -2.42 6.17 -27.03
C GLU A 52 -3.15 4.98 -26.37
N ALA A 53 -2.41 3.95 -25.95
CA ALA A 53 -3.00 2.80 -25.26
C ALA A 53 -3.54 3.18 -23.87
N LEU A 54 -2.86 4.09 -23.16
CA LEU A 54 -3.35 4.64 -21.90
C LEU A 54 -4.64 5.42 -22.12
N LEU A 55 -4.68 6.29 -23.14
CA LEU A 55 -5.86 7.09 -23.44
C LEU A 55 -7.06 6.20 -23.82
N ALA A 56 -6.85 5.19 -24.66
CA ALA A 56 -7.89 4.23 -25.05
C ALA A 56 -8.39 3.39 -23.86
N CYS A 57 -7.49 2.98 -22.96
CA CYS A 57 -7.83 2.28 -21.73
C CYS A 57 -8.68 3.19 -20.81
N ALA A 58 -8.22 4.41 -20.56
CA ALA A 58 -8.92 5.39 -19.72
C ALA A 58 -10.32 5.71 -20.25
N ASN A 59 -10.45 5.90 -21.56
CA ASN A 59 -11.75 6.11 -22.19
C ASN A 59 -12.68 4.91 -22.01
N THR A 60 -12.15 3.68 -22.10
CA THR A 60 -12.94 2.48 -21.82
C THR A 60 -13.39 2.44 -20.36
N CYS A 61 -12.49 2.76 -19.40
CA CYS A 61 -12.84 2.84 -17.97
C CYS A 61 -14.01 3.80 -17.73
N LEU A 62 -13.99 4.98 -18.35
CA LEU A 62 -15.07 5.96 -18.24
C LEU A 62 -16.38 5.47 -18.87
N GLN A 63 -16.31 4.73 -19.97
CA GLN A 63 -17.50 4.18 -20.64
C GLN A 63 -18.18 3.06 -19.85
N VAL A 64 -17.42 2.31 -19.04
CA VAL A 64 -17.93 1.18 -18.25
C VAL A 64 -18.04 1.50 -16.76
N ASP A 65 -17.96 2.79 -16.39
CA ASP A 65 -17.99 3.27 -14.99
C ASP A 65 -17.00 2.53 -14.06
N GLY A 66 -15.82 2.20 -14.60
CA GLY A 66 -14.76 1.50 -13.86
C GLY A 66 -15.08 0.05 -13.49
N LEU A 67 -16.13 -0.54 -14.07
CA LEU A 67 -16.58 -1.91 -13.78
C LEU A 67 -15.76 -2.95 -14.57
N ILE A 68 -16.37 -3.58 -15.59
CA ILE A 68 -15.76 -4.72 -16.29
C ILE A 68 -15.09 -4.24 -17.57
N MET A 69 -13.76 -4.30 -17.57
CA MET A 69 -12.96 -4.04 -18.77
C MET A 69 -13.05 -5.22 -19.76
N GLY A 70 -12.99 -4.90 -21.04
CA GLY A 70 -12.94 -5.90 -22.11
C GLY A 70 -11.71 -6.81 -21.99
N THR A 71 -11.83 -8.03 -22.53
CA THR A 71 -10.77 -9.06 -22.45
C THR A 71 -9.44 -8.62 -23.07
N ALA A 72 -9.46 -7.70 -24.03
CA ALA A 72 -8.26 -7.12 -24.63
C ALA A 72 -7.35 -6.44 -23.57
N TRP A 73 -7.94 -5.70 -22.63
CA TRP A 73 -7.22 -5.04 -21.54
C TRP A 73 -6.67 -6.03 -20.50
N HIS A 74 -7.33 -7.18 -20.36
CA HIS A 74 -6.90 -8.22 -19.41
C HIS A 74 -5.65 -8.96 -19.87
N GLN A 75 -5.40 -9.07 -21.18
CA GLN A 75 -4.31 -9.86 -21.72
C GLN A 75 -2.95 -9.33 -21.27
N THR A 76 -2.78 -8.01 -21.32
CA THR A 76 -1.54 -7.32 -20.97
C THR A 76 -1.53 -6.81 -19.53
N CYS A 77 -2.67 -6.40 -18.97
CA CYS A 77 -2.73 -5.85 -17.63
C CYS A 77 -3.36 -6.87 -16.65
N PRO A 78 -2.55 -7.58 -15.85
CA PRO A 78 -3.05 -8.62 -14.93
C PRO A 78 -3.88 -8.04 -13.79
N TYR A 79 -3.76 -6.74 -13.51
CA TYR A 79 -4.48 -6.07 -12.43
C TYR A 79 -5.98 -5.97 -12.67
N PHE A 80 -6.45 -5.98 -13.92
CA PHE A 80 -7.88 -6.06 -14.21
C PHE A 80 -8.48 -7.46 -13.94
N ARG A 81 -7.64 -8.50 -13.89
CA ARG A 81 -8.07 -9.87 -13.54
C ARG A 81 -7.97 -10.15 -12.04
N LYS A 82 -7.17 -9.38 -11.32
CA LYS A 82 -6.90 -9.55 -9.89
C LYS A 82 -7.72 -8.54 -9.08
N LYS A 83 -7.73 -8.68 -7.75
CA LYS A 83 -8.24 -7.63 -6.88
C LYS A 83 -7.62 -6.28 -7.30
N PRO A 84 -8.41 -5.20 -7.29
CA PRO A 84 -7.92 -3.89 -7.71
C PRO A 84 -6.67 -3.50 -6.92
N LEU A 85 -5.73 -2.83 -7.61
CA LEU A 85 -4.38 -2.50 -7.11
C LEU A 85 -4.37 -1.89 -5.69
N PHE A 86 -5.45 -1.19 -5.30
CA PHE A 86 -5.53 -0.43 -4.05
C PHE A 86 -6.34 -1.10 -2.96
N LYS A 87 -6.77 -2.36 -3.13
CA LYS A 87 -7.61 -3.03 -2.13
C LYS A 87 -6.84 -3.49 -0.88
N ASP A 88 -5.51 -3.55 -0.95
CA ASP A 88 -4.66 -4.12 0.10
C ASP A 88 -3.57 -3.15 0.62
N PHE A 89 -3.65 -1.85 0.30
CA PHE A 89 -2.63 -0.86 0.72
C PHE A 89 -2.90 -0.17 2.07
N PHE A 90 -3.96 -0.54 2.79
CA PHE A 90 -4.31 0.04 4.09
C PHE A 90 -4.92 -1.00 5.03
#